data_AF-A0A965DFP9-F1
#
_entry.id   AF-A0A965DFP9-F1
#
_cell.length_a   1.000
_cell.length_b   1.000
_cell.length_c   1.000
_cell.angle_alpha   90.00
_cell.angle_beta   90.00
_cell.angle_gamma   90.00
#
_symmetry.space_group_name_H-M   'P 1'
#
loop_
_entity.id
_entity.type
_entity.pdbx_description
1 polymer ?
#
loop_
_entity_poly.entity_id
_entity_poly.type
_entity_poly.pdbx_seq_one_letter_code
_entity_poly.pdbx_strand_id
1 'polypeptide(L)'
;MGCNSIVQVFLNNSTGQCSRVPSDLKSEGNSGQEAAFSRELSNIRTKLREGKEYIKSLDEENKNEQHCLELIQSCGMLLEFIPEKFKTDSMCELAVKNIPLALKFVPEKYKTQAMCEEAVKRLRDAFQYVPDELKTIEMALCAAKRSVSMINHVPKSIRTHEFYRKVFKDENFDDSKPFLSKEIIDEAKIALGNSQEIKKWKRTACLLAGPMADVVYSSCQLVAAVGLKDRIGLPVSIVLGSSGAIWMAGELMYAANSIIKGDIGDFGEIGKIGKKYQIAATVSLVSVCALGILAATKFLG
;
A
#
# COMPACT_ATOMS: atom_id res chain seq x y z
N MET A 1 -17.03 2.32 -19.09
CA MET A 1 -15.57 2.52 -18.90
C MET A 1 -14.78 1.21 -19.07
N GLY A 2 -15.12 0.37 -20.07
CA GLY A 2 -14.62 -1.01 -20.20
C GLY A 2 -13.63 -1.28 -21.34
N CYS A 3 -13.43 -0.34 -22.28
CA CYS A 3 -12.65 -0.57 -23.51
C CYS A 3 -11.15 -0.84 -23.30
N ASN A 4 -10.61 -0.47 -22.12
CA ASN A 4 -9.17 -0.34 -21.92
C ASN A 4 -8.44 -1.64 -21.54
N SER A 5 -9.12 -2.61 -20.93
CA SER A 5 -8.50 -3.86 -20.48
C SER A 5 -8.35 -4.93 -21.58
N ILE A 6 -9.12 -4.81 -22.68
CA ILE A 6 -9.09 -5.81 -23.78
C ILE A 6 -7.99 -5.51 -24.79
N VAL A 7 -7.59 -4.23 -24.95
CA VAL A 7 -6.42 -3.88 -25.77
C VAL A 7 -5.17 -4.60 -25.25
N GLN A 8 -5.04 -4.75 -23.93
CA GLN A 8 -3.94 -5.51 -23.31
C GLN A 8 -3.99 -7.02 -23.61
N VAL A 9 -5.17 -7.65 -23.54
CA VAL A 9 -5.35 -9.08 -23.90
C VAL A 9 -4.99 -9.32 -25.37
N PHE A 10 -5.25 -8.34 -26.24
CA PHE A 10 -4.95 -8.43 -27.67
C PHE A 10 -3.45 -8.29 -27.98
N LEU A 11 -2.74 -7.41 -27.26
CA LEU A 11 -1.29 -7.20 -27.47
C LEU A 11 -0.42 -8.39 -27.03
N ASN A 12 -0.81 -9.12 -25.98
CA ASN A 12 -0.08 -10.31 -25.54
C ASN A 12 -0.15 -11.47 -26.56
N ASN A 13 -1.23 -11.54 -27.35
CA ASN A 13 -1.40 -12.56 -28.39
C ASN A 13 -0.64 -12.27 -29.69
N SER A 14 -0.26 -11.01 -29.98
CA SER A 14 0.58 -10.68 -31.14
C SER A 14 2.07 -10.99 -30.94
N THR A 15 2.52 -11.24 -29.71
CA THR A 15 3.93 -11.53 -29.36
C THR A 15 4.18 -12.99 -28.92
N GLY A 16 3.23 -13.90 -29.14
CA GLY A 16 3.43 -15.34 -28.87
C GLY A 16 3.57 -15.73 -27.40
N GLN A 17 3.17 -14.88 -26.44
CA GLN A 17 3.10 -15.25 -25.03
C GLN A 17 1.65 -15.51 -24.63
N CYS A 18 1.32 -16.79 -24.50
CA CYS A 18 0.03 -17.26 -23.99
C CYS A 18 -0.06 -16.94 -22.49
N SER A 19 -0.84 -15.93 -22.13
CA SER A 19 -1.31 -15.73 -20.75
C SER A 19 -2.82 -15.52 -20.77
N ARG A 20 -3.54 -16.41 -20.06
CA ARG A 20 -5.00 -16.49 -19.97
C ARG A 20 -5.68 -15.13 -19.85
N VAL A 21 -6.78 -14.97 -20.61
CA VAL A 21 -7.74 -13.88 -20.45
C VAL A 21 -8.12 -13.76 -18.96
N PRO A 22 -7.96 -12.60 -18.32
CA PRO A 22 -8.43 -12.41 -16.95
C PRO A 22 -9.94 -12.69 -16.87
N SER A 23 -10.34 -13.45 -15.86
CA SER A 23 -11.73 -13.86 -15.55
C SER A 23 -12.73 -12.71 -15.42
N ASP A 24 -12.23 -11.47 -15.34
CA ASP A 24 -12.99 -10.27 -14.97
C ASP A 24 -13.65 -9.59 -16.18
N LEU A 25 -13.52 -10.16 -17.38
CA LEU A 25 -14.22 -9.73 -18.60
C LEU A 25 -15.64 -10.32 -18.75
N LYS A 26 -16.11 -11.11 -17.77
CA LYS A 26 -17.43 -11.76 -17.82
C LYS A 26 -18.57 -11.01 -17.13
N SER A 27 -18.35 -9.82 -16.59
CA SER A 27 -19.43 -9.05 -15.95
C SER A 27 -19.44 -7.61 -16.44
N GLU A 28 -20.16 -7.36 -17.54
CA GLU A 28 -21.09 -6.23 -17.72
C GLU A 28 -21.54 -6.22 -19.18
N GLY A 29 -22.53 -7.07 -19.47
CA GLY A 29 -23.13 -7.19 -20.78
C GLY A 29 -23.95 -5.95 -21.12
N ASN A 30 -23.55 -5.26 -22.19
CA ASN A 30 -24.46 -4.49 -23.02
C ASN A 30 -24.12 -4.84 -24.48
N SER A 31 -24.90 -5.74 -25.08
CA SER A 31 -24.61 -6.43 -26.35
C SER A 31 -24.36 -5.51 -27.56
N GLY A 32 -24.82 -4.25 -27.49
CA GLY A 32 -24.52 -3.22 -28.49
C GLY A 32 -23.12 -2.59 -28.38
N GLN A 33 -22.56 -2.50 -27.16
CA GLN A 33 -21.23 -1.91 -26.93
C GLN A 33 -20.11 -2.89 -27.29
N GLU A 34 -20.31 -4.19 -27.05
CA GLU A 34 -19.36 -5.25 -27.45
C GLU A 34 -19.22 -5.36 -28.98
N ALA A 35 -20.31 -5.17 -29.71
CA ALA A 35 -20.32 -5.20 -31.18
C ALA A 35 -19.63 -3.97 -31.80
N ALA A 36 -19.87 -2.77 -31.27
CA ALA A 36 -19.18 -1.55 -31.70
C ALA A 36 -17.67 -1.62 -31.40
N PHE A 37 -17.33 -2.12 -30.21
CA PHE A 37 -15.95 -2.31 -29.74
C PHE A 37 -15.20 -3.41 -30.50
N SER A 38 -15.88 -4.47 -30.94
CA SER A 38 -15.30 -5.49 -31.81
C SER A 38 -15.00 -4.95 -33.21
N ARG A 39 -15.82 -4.01 -33.72
CA ARG A 39 -15.63 -3.35 -35.02
C ARG A 39 -14.43 -2.40 -35.02
N GLU A 40 -14.46 -1.35 -34.20
CA GLU A 40 -13.40 -1.17 -33.20
C GLU A 40 -11.98 -1.69 -33.46
N LEU A 41 -11.70 -2.76 -32.70
CA LEU A 41 -10.50 -3.57 -32.74
C LEU A 41 -10.23 -4.22 -34.10
N SER A 42 -11.27 -4.65 -34.82
CA SER A 42 -11.10 -5.22 -36.16
C SER A 42 -10.50 -4.20 -37.12
N ASN A 43 -10.94 -2.94 -37.05
CA ASN A 43 -10.41 -1.85 -37.87
C ASN A 43 -8.96 -1.54 -37.51
N ILE A 44 -8.62 -1.48 -36.22
CA ILE A 44 -7.24 -1.28 -35.76
C ILE A 44 -6.34 -2.42 -36.24
N ARG A 45 -6.80 -3.68 -36.14
CA ARG A 45 -6.07 -4.87 -36.61
C ARG A 45 -5.81 -4.81 -38.12
N THR A 46 -6.83 -4.47 -38.90
CA THR A 46 -6.71 -4.35 -40.35
C THR A 46 -5.71 -3.26 -40.73
N LYS A 47 -5.82 -2.06 -40.15
CA LYS A 47 -4.86 -0.96 -40.34
C LYS A 47 -3.44 -1.34 -39.96
N LEU A 48 -3.26 -2.06 -38.85
CA LEU A 48 -1.95 -2.53 -38.41
C LEU A 48 -1.35 -3.54 -39.41
N ARG A 49 -2.17 -4.45 -39.94
CA ARG A 49 -1.74 -5.44 -40.95
C ARG A 49 -1.34 -4.76 -42.25
N GLU A 50 -2.19 -3.88 -42.76
CA GLU A 50 -1.96 -3.13 -44.01
C GLU A 50 -0.73 -2.22 -43.88
N GLY A 51 -0.62 -1.46 -42.79
CA GLY A 51 0.54 -0.62 -42.52
C GLY A 51 1.83 -1.41 -42.38
N LYS A 52 1.78 -2.61 -41.79
CA LYS A 52 2.94 -3.51 -41.70
C LYS A 52 3.40 -4.02 -43.07
N GLU A 53 2.46 -4.45 -43.90
CA GLU A 53 2.76 -4.91 -45.27
C GLU A 53 3.31 -3.77 -46.13
N TYR A 54 2.73 -2.58 -46.01
CA TYR A 54 3.20 -1.37 -46.68
C TYR A 54 4.64 -1.00 -46.25
N ILE A 55 4.94 -0.96 -44.95
CA ILE A 55 6.29 -0.67 -44.45
C ILE A 55 7.33 -1.71 -44.93
N LYS A 56 6.93 -2.97 -45.07
CA LYS A 56 7.81 -4.03 -45.62
C LYS A 56 8.05 -3.90 -47.11
N SER A 57 7.08 -3.39 -47.85
CA SER A 57 7.19 -3.18 -49.30
C SER A 57 8.01 -1.94 -49.68
N LEU A 58 8.28 -1.04 -48.73
CA LEU A 58 9.10 0.14 -48.95
C LEU A 58 10.59 -0.20 -48.88
N ASP A 59 11.31 0.03 -49.97
CA ASP A 59 12.78 0.02 -50.00
C ASP A 59 13.35 1.11 -49.06
N GLU A 60 14.54 0.85 -48.49
CA GLU A 60 15.18 1.74 -47.51
C GLU A 60 15.47 3.16 -48.05
N GLU A 61 15.56 3.34 -49.37
CA GLU A 61 15.69 4.65 -50.04
C GLU A 61 14.36 5.41 -50.19
N ASN A 62 13.21 4.74 -50.17
CA ASN A 62 11.88 5.34 -50.37
C ASN A 62 11.13 5.64 -49.06
N LYS A 63 11.75 5.38 -47.89
CA LYS A 63 11.20 5.74 -46.58
C LYS A 63 11.35 7.24 -46.33
N ASN A 64 10.40 8.00 -46.86
CA ASN A 64 10.26 9.42 -46.56
C ASN A 64 9.51 9.63 -45.22
N GLU A 65 9.95 10.61 -44.44
CA GLU A 65 9.38 10.97 -43.13
C GLU A 65 7.86 11.21 -43.19
N GLN A 66 7.39 11.80 -44.29
CA GLN A 66 5.98 12.13 -44.49
C GLN A 66 5.07 10.89 -44.59
N HIS A 67 5.50 9.83 -45.29
CA HIS A 67 4.77 8.57 -45.33
C HIS A 67 4.75 7.89 -43.96
N CYS A 68 5.85 7.97 -43.21
CA CYS A 68 5.91 7.42 -41.85
C CYS A 68 4.97 8.17 -40.88
N LEU A 69 4.83 9.48 -41.03
CA LEU A 69 3.88 10.29 -40.25
C LEU A 69 2.42 9.92 -40.56
N GLU A 70 2.06 9.78 -41.84
CA GLU A 70 0.71 9.35 -42.26
C GLU A 70 0.35 7.96 -41.70
N LEU A 71 1.31 7.04 -41.71
CA LEU A 71 1.13 5.71 -41.12
C LEU A 71 0.86 5.80 -39.61
N ILE A 72 1.64 6.59 -38.87
CA ILE A 72 1.44 6.77 -37.42
C ILE A 72 0.10 7.45 -37.11
N GLN A 73 -0.34 8.40 -37.94
CA GLN A 73 -1.67 9.00 -37.83
C GLN A 73 -2.78 7.95 -37.99
N SER A 74 -2.58 6.98 -38.88
CA SER A 74 -3.55 5.90 -39.07
C SER A 74 -3.59 4.92 -37.87
N CYS A 75 -2.42 4.60 -37.30
CA CYS A 75 -2.27 3.71 -36.15
C CYS A 75 -0.91 3.91 -35.47
N GLY A 76 -0.90 4.45 -34.24
CA GLY A 76 0.33 4.73 -33.48
C GLY A 76 1.21 3.50 -33.20
N MET A 77 0.65 2.29 -33.24
CA MET A 77 1.38 1.03 -33.04
C MET A 77 2.35 0.71 -34.18
N LEU A 78 2.17 1.31 -35.37
CA LEU A 78 3.07 1.10 -36.52
C LEU A 78 4.49 1.63 -36.27
N LEU A 79 4.69 2.43 -35.21
CA LEU A 79 6.01 2.84 -34.74
C LEU A 79 6.96 1.65 -34.46
N GLU A 80 6.42 0.46 -34.19
CA GLU A 80 7.20 -0.78 -34.05
C GLU A 80 8.02 -1.12 -35.31
N PHE A 81 7.45 -0.92 -36.50
CA PHE A 81 8.04 -1.34 -37.78
C PHE A 81 8.93 -0.27 -38.42
N ILE A 82 8.93 0.94 -37.87
CA ILE A 82 9.76 2.04 -38.34
C ILE A 82 11.17 1.86 -37.75
N PRO A 83 12.23 1.82 -38.58
CA PRO A 83 13.60 1.73 -38.08
C PRO A 83 13.95 2.91 -37.17
N GLU A 84 14.74 2.69 -36.12
CA GLU A 84 15.06 3.73 -35.12
C GLU A 84 15.67 5.01 -35.72
N LYS A 85 16.46 4.86 -36.79
CA LYS A 85 17.08 5.97 -37.54
C LYS A 85 16.08 6.96 -38.15
N PHE A 86 14.84 6.52 -38.40
CA PHE A 86 13.77 7.35 -38.94
C PHE A 86 12.76 7.80 -37.87
N LYS A 87 12.93 7.40 -36.61
CA LYS A 87 12.05 7.86 -35.53
C LYS A 87 12.46 9.25 -35.06
N THR A 88 11.54 10.19 -35.20
CA THR A 88 11.64 11.55 -34.68
C THR A 88 10.78 11.71 -33.42
N ASP A 89 11.03 12.78 -32.65
CA ASP A 89 10.25 13.10 -31.45
C ASP A 89 8.76 13.31 -31.78
N SER A 90 8.48 14.04 -32.86
CA SER A 90 7.10 14.32 -33.32
C SER A 90 6.33 13.05 -33.67
N MET A 91 7.00 12.08 -34.28
CA MET A 91 6.43 10.76 -34.58
C MET A 91 6.11 9.98 -33.31
N CYS A 92 6.99 10.03 -32.31
CA CYS A 92 6.80 9.35 -31.04
C CYS A 92 5.64 9.97 -30.24
N GLU A 93 5.58 11.30 -30.14
CA GLU A 93 4.48 12.02 -29.50
C GLU A 93 3.15 11.73 -30.17
N LEU A 94 3.09 11.78 -31.51
CA LEU A 94 1.89 11.51 -32.27
C LEU A 94 1.41 10.06 -32.07
N ALA A 95 2.35 9.10 -32.04
CA ALA A 95 2.05 7.70 -31.81
C ALA A 95 1.39 7.47 -30.43
N VAL A 96 1.97 8.05 -29.37
CA VAL A 96 1.45 7.93 -27.99
C VAL A 96 0.12 8.67 -27.84
N LYS A 97 -0.01 9.85 -28.47
CA LYS A 97 -1.25 10.61 -28.51
C LYS A 97 -2.37 9.87 -29.23
N ASN A 98 -2.06 9.07 -30.25
CA ASN A 98 -3.03 8.22 -30.92
C ASN A 98 -3.37 6.99 -30.05
N ILE A 99 -2.36 6.20 -29.67
CA ILE A 99 -2.49 4.98 -28.88
C ILE A 99 -1.49 5.01 -27.72
N PRO A 100 -1.94 5.13 -26.45
CA PRO A 100 -1.04 5.19 -25.29
C PRO A 100 -0.05 4.02 -25.15
N LEU A 101 -0.40 2.82 -25.63
CA LEU A 101 0.47 1.64 -25.61
C LEU A 101 1.62 1.71 -26.61
N ALA A 102 1.57 2.64 -27.57
CA ALA A 102 2.69 2.89 -28.49
C ALA A 102 3.96 3.33 -27.74
N LEU A 103 3.84 3.78 -26.48
CA LEU A 103 4.95 4.07 -25.58
C LEU A 103 5.95 2.90 -25.47
N LYS A 104 5.50 1.66 -25.67
CA LYS A 104 6.36 0.46 -25.75
C LYS A 104 7.44 0.55 -26.84
N PHE A 105 7.12 1.21 -27.96
CA PHE A 105 7.97 1.26 -29.16
C PHE A 105 8.69 2.61 -29.32
N VAL A 106 8.47 3.53 -28.39
CA VAL A 106 9.20 4.79 -28.32
C VAL A 106 10.59 4.49 -27.75
N PRO A 107 11.68 4.85 -28.47
CA PRO A 107 13.04 4.76 -27.95
C PRO A 107 13.18 5.55 -26.65
N GLU A 108 13.97 5.06 -25.70
CA GLU A 108 14.11 5.68 -24.38
C GLU A 108 14.53 7.16 -24.44
N LYS A 109 15.40 7.52 -25.40
CA LYS A 109 15.84 8.90 -25.65
C LYS A 109 14.73 9.90 -25.98
N TYR A 110 13.56 9.42 -26.43
CA TYR A 110 12.42 10.25 -26.84
C TYR A 110 11.25 10.16 -25.84
N LYS A 111 11.39 9.40 -24.75
CA LYS A 111 10.36 9.35 -23.71
C LYS A 111 10.51 10.55 -22.80
N THR A 112 9.50 11.41 -22.81
CA THR A 112 9.42 12.56 -21.90
C THR A 112 8.50 12.26 -20.72
N GLN A 113 8.68 12.99 -19.62
CA GLN A 113 7.83 12.89 -18.43
C GLN A 113 6.35 13.14 -18.79
N ALA A 114 6.07 14.22 -19.53
CA ALA A 114 4.72 14.60 -19.94
C ALA A 114 4.05 13.53 -20.82
N MET A 115 4.79 12.96 -21.77
CA MET A 115 4.30 11.86 -22.63
C MET A 115 3.91 10.64 -21.80
N CYS A 116 4.74 10.28 -20.82
CA CYS A 116 4.51 9.13 -19.94
C CYS A 116 3.30 9.36 -19.01
N GLU A 117 3.17 10.55 -18.43
CA GLU A 117 2.04 10.93 -17.59
C GLU A 117 0.71 10.94 -18.37
N GLU A 118 0.69 11.52 -19.57
CA GLU A 118 -0.50 11.53 -20.42
C GLU A 118 -0.90 10.10 -20.81
N ALA A 119 0.08 9.27 -21.19
CA ALA A 119 -0.15 7.87 -21.56
C ALA A 119 -0.78 7.10 -20.40
N VAL A 120 -0.23 7.20 -19.17
CA VAL A 120 -0.74 6.50 -17.98
C VAL A 120 -2.11 7.03 -17.56
N LYS A 121 -2.36 8.34 -17.70
CA LYS A 121 -3.65 8.95 -17.38
C LYS A 121 -4.76 8.44 -18.31
N ARG A 122 -4.46 8.28 -19.61
CA ARG A 122 -5.41 7.74 -20.60
C ARG A 122 -5.55 6.23 -20.49
N LEU A 123 -4.43 5.54 -20.29
CA LEU A 123 -4.36 4.09 -20.14
C LEU A 123 -3.31 3.69 -19.11
N ARG A 124 -3.80 3.26 -17.95
CA ARG A 124 -2.99 2.82 -16.80
C ARG A 124 -1.94 1.76 -17.16
N ASP A 125 -2.28 0.85 -18.05
CA ASP A 125 -1.40 -0.24 -18.48
C ASP A 125 -0.14 0.25 -19.21
N ALA A 126 -0.13 1.50 -19.70
CA ALA A 126 1.07 2.11 -20.27
C ALA A 126 2.19 2.27 -19.22
N PHE A 127 1.86 2.23 -17.92
CA PHE A 127 2.80 2.37 -16.82
C PHE A 127 3.95 1.34 -16.87
N GLN A 128 3.68 0.13 -17.39
CA GLN A 128 4.69 -0.92 -17.50
C GLN A 128 5.81 -0.59 -18.52
N TYR A 129 5.57 0.35 -19.43
CA TYR A 129 6.52 0.78 -20.46
C TYR A 129 7.20 2.12 -20.13
N VAL A 130 6.84 2.73 -19.01
CA VAL A 130 7.50 3.93 -18.50
C VAL A 130 8.87 3.54 -17.94
N PRO A 131 9.93 4.30 -18.23
CA PRO A 131 11.26 4.07 -17.63
C PRO A 131 11.22 4.26 -16.12
N ASP A 132 12.00 3.49 -15.38
CA ASP A 132 12.02 3.58 -13.91
C ASP A 132 12.38 4.98 -13.41
N GLU A 133 13.20 5.71 -14.14
CA GLU A 133 13.62 7.10 -13.86
C GLU A 133 12.47 8.12 -13.98
N LEU A 134 11.48 7.85 -14.83
CA LEU A 134 10.34 8.73 -15.10
C LEU A 134 9.07 8.32 -14.33
N LYS A 135 9.12 7.20 -13.60
CA LYS A 135 7.99 6.74 -12.79
C LYS A 135 7.82 7.64 -11.57
N THR A 136 6.60 8.15 -11.40
CA THR A 136 6.23 8.92 -10.20
C THR A 136 5.29 8.11 -9.30
N ILE A 137 5.23 8.51 -8.02
CA ILE A 137 4.31 7.91 -7.05
C ILE A 137 2.86 8.07 -7.52
N GLU A 138 2.50 9.21 -8.12
CA GLU A 138 1.15 9.47 -8.60
C GLU A 138 0.73 8.55 -9.75
N MET A 139 1.63 8.34 -10.72
CA MET A 139 1.42 7.38 -11.81
C MET A 139 1.26 5.95 -11.28
N ALA A 140 2.11 5.55 -10.33
CA ALA A 140 2.05 4.24 -9.70
C ALA A 140 0.73 4.02 -8.95
N LEU A 141 0.27 5.01 -8.18
CA LEU A 141 -1.01 4.96 -7.48
C LEU A 141 -2.18 4.93 -8.46
N CYS A 142 -2.11 5.70 -9.55
CA CYS A 142 -3.15 5.72 -10.59
C CYS A 142 -3.28 4.35 -11.28
N ALA A 143 -2.15 3.70 -11.56
CA ALA A 143 -2.09 2.38 -12.17
C ALA A 143 -2.59 1.26 -11.22
N ALA A 144 -2.14 1.28 -9.97
CA ALA A 144 -2.47 0.27 -8.96
C ALA A 144 -3.97 0.23 -8.58
N LYS A 145 -4.72 1.35 -8.72
CA LYS A 145 -6.16 1.43 -8.40
C LYS A 145 -7.05 0.43 -9.16
N ARG A 146 -6.70 0.07 -10.40
CA ARG A 146 -7.53 -0.80 -11.24
C ARG A 146 -7.00 -2.23 -11.30
N SER A 147 -5.68 -2.39 -11.32
CA SER A 147 -5.06 -3.71 -11.30
C SER A 147 -3.90 -3.74 -10.31
N VAL A 148 -4.04 -4.63 -9.33
CA VAL A 148 -3.01 -4.89 -8.31
C VAL A 148 -1.73 -5.45 -8.96
N SER A 149 -1.83 -6.10 -10.13
CA SER A 149 -0.66 -6.61 -10.87
C SER A 149 0.31 -5.51 -11.33
N MET A 150 -0.15 -4.25 -11.46
CA MET A 150 0.70 -3.13 -11.87
C MET A 150 1.77 -2.79 -10.83
N ILE A 151 1.58 -3.21 -9.58
CA ILE A 151 2.57 -3.01 -8.50
C ILE A 151 3.89 -3.74 -8.83
N ASN A 152 3.85 -4.84 -9.60
CA ASN A 152 5.06 -5.54 -10.06
C ASN A 152 5.99 -4.64 -10.87
N HIS A 153 5.44 -3.67 -11.60
CA HIS A 153 6.20 -2.73 -12.44
C HIS A 153 6.60 -1.45 -11.69
N VAL A 154 6.19 -1.28 -10.44
CA VAL A 154 6.57 -0.11 -9.63
C VAL A 154 8.00 -0.35 -9.11
N PRO A 155 8.94 0.59 -9.25
CA PRO A 155 10.30 0.43 -8.75
C PRO A 155 10.35 0.48 -7.21
N LYS A 156 11.36 -0.16 -6.62
CA LYS A 156 11.55 -0.23 -5.16
C LYS A 156 11.61 1.16 -4.49
N SER A 157 12.12 2.17 -5.19
CA SER A 157 12.17 3.56 -4.73
C SER A 157 10.79 4.14 -4.38
N ILE A 158 9.72 3.66 -5.05
CA ILE A 158 8.34 4.14 -4.85
C ILE A 158 7.55 3.26 -3.88
N ARG A 159 7.93 1.99 -3.71
CA ARG A 159 7.27 0.97 -2.87
C ARG A 159 7.48 1.24 -1.37
N THR A 160 7.00 2.38 -0.90
CA THR A 160 7.06 2.80 0.50
C THR A 160 5.86 2.27 1.29
N HIS A 161 5.95 2.32 2.62
CA HIS A 161 4.82 2.03 3.49
C HIS A 161 3.59 2.90 3.17
N GLU A 162 3.79 4.18 2.84
CA GLU A 162 2.69 5.08 2.49
C GLU A 162 2.03 4.69 1.16
N PHE A 163 2.83 4.28 0.17
CA PHE A 163 2.33 3.75 -1.10
C PHE A 163 1.42 2.54 -0.86
N TYR A 164 1.93 1.51 -0.17
CA TYR A 164 1.14 0.31 0.13
C TYR A 164 -0.12 0.64 0.94
N ARG A 165 -0.01 1.54 1.92
CA ARG A 165 -1.17 2.01 2.69
C ARG A 165 -2.21 2.69 1.79
N LYS A 166 -1.82 3.51 0.82
CA LYS A 166 -2.74 4.18 -0.11
C LYS A 166 -3.39 3.20 -1.08
N VAL A 167 -2.66 2.20 -1.54
CA VAL A 167 -3.17 1.18 -2.47
C VAL A 167 -4.13 0.21 -1.78
N PHE A 168 -3.84 -0.19 -0.54
CA PHE A 168 -4.57 -1.23 0.20
C PHE A 168 -5.49 -0.70 1.32
N LYS A 169 -5.79 0.61 1.33
CA LYS A 169 -6.64 1.25 2.35
C LYS A 169 -8.13 0.92 2.19
N ASP A 170 -8.56 0.52 1.00
CA ASP A 170 -9.92 0.04 0.76
C ASP A 170 -9.96 -1.43 1.20
N GLU A 171 -10.81 -1.76 2.17
CA GLU A 171 -10.83 -3.01 2.98
C GLU A 171 -11.02 -4.34 2.22
N ASN A 172 -10.87 -4.37 0.91
CA ASN A 172 -10.95 -5.55 0.05
C ASN A 172 -9.57 -6.02 -0.43
N PHE A 173 -8.60 -6.14 0.47
CA PHE A 173 -7.36 -6.87 0.16
C PHE A 173 -7.64 -8.36 0.20
N ASP A 174 -7.99 -8.90 -0.96
CA ASP A 174 -8.15 -10.32 -1.16
C ASP A 174 -6.77 -10.95 -1.40
N ASP A 175 -6.24 -11.60 -0.35
CA ASP A 175 -5.02 -12.41 -0.37
C ASP A 175 -5.03 -13.48 -1.49
N SER A 176 -6.19 -13.77 -2.10
CA SER A 176 -6.33 -14.74 -3.18
C SER A 176 -5.91 -14.25 -4.56
N LYS A 177 -5.59 -12.95 -4.76
CA LYS A 177 -5.22 -12.44 -6.09
C LYS A 177 -3.80 -12.87 -6.51
N PRO A 178 -3.65 -13.79 -7.48
CA PRO A 178 -2.42 -14.54 -7.73
C PRO A 178 -1.35 -13.80 -8.57
N PHE A 179 -1.52 -12.49 -8.79
CA PHE A 179 -0.71 -11.74 -9.77
C PHE A 179 0.37 -10.85 -9.14
N LEU A 180 0.55 -10.88 -7.81
CA LEU A 180 1.66 -10.19 -7.14
C LEU A 180 2.85 -11.13 -6.96
N SER A 181 4.07 -10.60 -7.14
CA SER A 181 5.27 -11.35 -6.75
C SER A 181 5.29 -11.58 -5.24
N LYS A 182 5.84 -12.71 -4.81
CA LYS A 182 5.97 -13.06 -3.38
C LYS A 182 6.71 -11.96 -2.59
N GLU A 183 7.74 -11.36 -3.20
CA GLU A 183 8.50 -10.24 -2.63
C GLU A 183 7.59 -9.05 -2.29
N ILE A 184 6.69 -8.66 -3.20
CA ILE A 184 5.78 -7.53 -2.99
C ILE A 184 4.73 -7.85 -1.93
N ILE A 185 4.26 -9.10 -1.89
CA ILE A 185 3.33 -9.55 -0.84
C ILE A 185 4.01 -9.43 0.53
N ASP A 186 5.26 -9.88 0.65
CA ASP A 186 6.01 -9.81 1.90
C ASP A 186 6.32 -8.35 2.28
N GLU A 187 6.74 -7.51 1.32
CA GLU A 187 6.92 -6.05 1.53
C GLU A 187 5.62 -5.38 2.00
N ALA A 188 4.49 -5.68 1.34
CA ALA A 188 3.18 -5.13 1.67
C ALA A 188 2.72 -5.61 3.06
N LYS A 189 2.94 -6.87 3.42
CA LYS A 189 2.63 -7.41 4.76
C LYS A 189 3.47 -6.76 5.84
N ILE A 190 4.77 -6.56 5.61
CA ILE A 190 5.66 -5.87 6.55
C ILE A 190 5.21 -4.40 6.71
N ALA A 191 4.92 -3.73 5.59
CA ALA A 191 4.43 -2.37 5.60
C ALA A 191 3.09 -2.26 6.36
N LEU A 192 2.06 -2.99 5.95
CA LEU A 192 0.73 -2.92 6.55
C LEU A 192 0.68 -3.47 7.98
N GLY A 193 1.47 -4.52 8.27
CA GLY A 193 1.54 -5.20 9.56
C GLY A 193 2.05 -4.30 10.68
N ASN A 194 3.02 -3.42 10.40
CA ASN A 194 3.47 -2.42 11.37
C ASN A 194 2.34 -1.46 11.77
N SER A 195 1.47 -1.05 10.83
CA SER A 195 0.35 -0.17 11.15
C SER A 195 -0.66 -0.83 12.09
N GLN A 196 -0.95 -2.13 11.93
CA GLN A 196 -1.90 -2.84 12.80
C GLN A 196 -1.30 -3.14 14.17
N GLU A 197 -0.04 -3.56 14.25
CA GLU A 197 0.67 -3.73 15.53
C GLU A 197 0.80 -2.40 16.29
N ILE A 198 1.09 -1.29 15.61
CA ILE A 198 1.10 0.04 16.24
C ILE A 198 -0.29 0.40 16.78
N LYS A 199 -1.37 0.11 16.05
CA LYS A 199 -2.74 0.34 16.54
C LYS A 199 -3.04 -0.48 17.79
N LYS A 200 -2.62 -1.75 17.82
CA LYS A 200 -2.79 -2.62 19.00
C LYS A 200 -2.02 -2.07 20.20
N TRP A 201 -0.74 -1.71 20.04
CA TRP A 201 0.06 -1.08 21.10
C TRP A 201 -0.54 0.25 21.59
N LYS A 202 -1.03 1.09 20.68
CA LYS A 202 -1.74 2.33 21.06
C LYS A 202 -2.98 2.04 21.91
N ARG A 203 -3.81 1.08 21.49
CA ARG A 203 -4.99 0.68 22.26
C ARG A 203 -4.60 0.10 23.63
N THR A 204 -3.57 -0.74 23.69
CA THR A 204 -3.02 -1.26 24.96
C THR A 204 -2.55 -0.14 25.87
N ALA A 205 -1.82 0.86 25.35
CA ALA A 205 -1.36 2.00 26.12
C ALA A 205 -2.52 2.85 26.66
N CYS A 206 -3.57 3.08 25.85
CA CYS A 206 -4.76 3.81 26.30
C CYS A 206 -5.50 3.08 27.43
N LEU A 207 -5.72 1.76 27.30
CA LEU A 207 -6.38 0.95 28.31
C LEU A 207 -5.56 0.87 29.61
N LEU A 208 -4.23 0.80 29.49
CA LEU A 208 -3.34 0.74 30.65
C LEU A 208 -3.22 2.09 31.38
N ALA A 209 -3.55 3.21 30.74
CA ALA A 209 -3.28 4.54 31.28
C ALA A 209 -3.99 4.82 32.62
N GLY A 210 -5.25 4.39 32.76
CA GLY A 210 -6.02 4.54 33.99
C GLY A 210 -5.39 3.77 35.16
N PRO A 211 -5.33 2.42 35.09
CA PRO A 211 -4.72 1.61 36.14
C PRO A 211 -3.27 2.02 36.46
N MET A 212 -2.50 2.43 35.46
CA MET A 212 -1.13 2.91 35.65
C MET A 212 -1.09 4.22 36.45
N ALA A 213 -1.98 5.17 36.17
CA ALA A 213 -2.04 6.42 36.90
C ALA A 213 -2.37 6.20 38.39
N ASP A 214 -3.31 5.30 38.69
CA ASP A 214 -3.70 4.96 40.06
C ASP A 214 -2.55 4.31 40.83
N VAL A 215 -1.82 3.39 40.20
CA VAL A 215 -0.64 2.76 40.81
C VAL A 215 0.51 3.74 41.00
N VAL A 216 0.78 4.64 40.05
CA VAL A 216 1.82 5.67 40.19
C VAL A 216 1.47 6.63 41.33
N TYR A 217 0.24 7.14 41.37
CA TYR A 217 -0.22 8.04 42.42
C TYR A 217 -0.11 7.38 43.81
N SER A 218 -0.56 6.12 43.91
CA SER A 218 -0.50 5.35 45.15
C SER A 218 0.95 5.03 45.57
N SER A 219 1.84 4.80 44.62
CA SER A 219 3.28 4.65 44.86
C SER A 219 3.88 5.93 45.45
N CYS A 220 3.50 7.10 44.93
CA CYS A 220 3.92 8.39 45.47
C CYS A 220 3.40 8.60 46.90
N GLN A 221 2.15 8.20 47.20
CA GLN A 221 1.61 8.26 48.56
C GLN A 221 2.43 7.42 49.53
N LEU A 222 2.80 6.20 49.14
CA LEU A 222 3.62 5.32 49.98
C LEU A 222 5.00 5.93 50.26
N VAL A 223 5.65 6.47 49.23
CA VAL A 223 6.96 7.14 49.37
C VAL A 223 6.86 8.37 50.27
N ALA A 224 5.84 9.22 50.08
CA ALA A 224 5.62 10.39 50.93
C ALA A 224 5.30 10.02 52.38
N ALA A 225 4.50 8.97 52.61
CA ALA A 225 4.16 8.50 53.94
C ALA A 225 5.40 8.14 54.76
N VAL A 226 6.38 7.49 54.15
CA VAL A 226 7.64 7.11 54.82
C VAL A 226 8.63 8.27 54.83
N GLY A 227 8.92 8.89 53.68
CA GLY A 227 9.96 9.90 53.55
C GLY A 227 9.66 11.24 54.24
N LEU A 228 8.39 11.53 54.52
CA LEU A 228 7.97 12.76 55.21
C LEU A 228 7.45 12.51 56.62
N LYS A 229 7.62 11.30 57.17
CA LYS A 229 7.05 10.86 58.46
C LYS A 229 7.31 11.86 59.60
N ASP A 230 8.53 12.40 59.67
CA ASP A 230 8.94 13.34 60.73
C ASP A 230 8.32 14.74 60.58
N ARG A 231 7.79 15.08 59.40
CA ARG A 231 7.17 16.39 59.11
C ARG A 231 5.65 16.37 59.21
N ILE A 232 4.99 15.26 58.87
CA ILE A 232 3.52 15.19 58.75
C ILE A 232 2.84 14.54 59.97
N GLY A 233 3.61 13.95 60.88
CA GLY A 233 3.09 13.28 62.07
C GLY A 233 2.61 11.85 61.80
N LEU A 234 2.67 11.01 62.84
CA LEU A 234 2.41 9.58 62.74
C LEU A 234 0.99 9.22 62.22
N PRO A 235 -0.10 9.84 62.69
CA PRO A 235 -1.44 9.50 62.21
C PRO A 235 -1.63 9.75 60.71
N VAL A 236 -1.12 10.88 60.21
CA VAL A 236 -1.23 11.27 58.80
C VAL A 236 -0.39 10.34 57.92
N SER A 237 0.83 10.02 58.36
CA SER A 237 1.71 9.06 57.69
C SER A 237 1.06 7.67 57.55
N ILE A 238 0.43 7.16 58.61
CA ILE A 238 -0.26 5.87 58.57
C ILE A 238 -1.43 5.89 57.57
N VAL A 239 -2.28 6.92 57.62
CA VAL A 239 -3.43 7.04 56.70
C VAL A 239 -2.96 7.12 55.25
N LEU A 240 -1.94 7.93 54.96
CA LEU A 240 -1.41 8.11 53.61
C LEU A 240 -0.75 6.83 53.06
N GLY A 241 0.02 6.13 53.89
CA GLY A 241 0.68 4.89 53.49
C GLY A 241 -0.31 3.74 53.28
N SER A 242 -1.28 3.61 54.19
CA SER A 242 -2.32 2.57 54.10
C SER A 242 -3.26 2.82 52.92
N SER A 243 -3.66 4.07 52.63
CA SER A 243 -4.48 4.37 51.46
C SER A 243 -3.78 3.99 50.15
N GLY A 244 -2.49 4.34 50.02
CA GLY A 244 -1.71 3.97 48.83
C GLY A 244 -1.55 2.46 48.68
N ALA A 245 -1.29 1.74 49.78
CA ALA A 245 -1.17 0.29 49.76
C ALA A 245 -2.49 -0.40 49.35
N ILE A 246 -3.62 0.06 49.88
CA ILE A 246 -4.96 -0.48 49.55
C ILE A 246 -5.27 -0.30 48.06
N TRP A 247 -5.04 0.89 47.51
CA TRP A 247 -5.30 1.17 46.10
C TRP A 247 -4.38 0.37 45.17
N MET A 248 -3.08 0.27 45.46
CA MET A 248 -2.19 -0.60 44.68
C MET A 248 -2.65 -2.07 44.69
N ALA A 249 -3.04 -2.58 45.86
CA ALA A 249 -3.56 -3.95 45.96
C ALA A 249 -4.88 -4.11 45.21
N GLY A 250 -5.76 -3.11 45.27
CA GLY A 250 -7.02 -3.04 44.53
C GLY A 250 -6.81 -3.14 43.03
N GLU A 251 -5.90 -2.33 42.47
CA GLU A 251 -5.57 -2.33 41.04
C GLU A 251 -4.96 -3.66 40.57
N LEU A 252 -4.08 -4.26 41.38
CA LEU A 252 -3.51 -5.57 41.06
C LEU A 252 -4.58 -6.67 41.08
N MET A 253 -5.49 -6.65 42.06
CA MET A 253 -6.60 -7.61 42.12
C MET A 253 -7.60 -7.38 40.98
N TYR A 254 -7.92 -6.12 40.66
CA TYR A 254 -8.77 -5.75 39.53
C TYR A 254 -8.18 -6.29 38.22
N ALA A 255 -6.90 -6.03 37.96
CA ALA A 255 -6.19 -6.53 36.79
C ALA A 255 -6.22 -8.07 36.72
N ALA A 256 -5.91 -8.75 37.83
CA ALA A 256 -5.92 -10.22 37.88
C ALA A 256 -7.31 -10.80 37.62
N ASN A 257 -8.35 -10.23 38.23
CA ASN A 257 -9.73 -10.69 38.09
C ASN A 257 -10.25 -10.47 36.67
N SER A 258 -9.95 -9.30 36.08
CA SER A 258 -10.33 -8.96 34.70
C SER A 258 -9.67 -9.91 33.69
N ILE A 259 -8.41 -10.30 33.93
CA ILE A 259 -7.71 -11.33 33.14
C ILE A 259 -8.39 -12.70 33.25
N ILE A 260 -8.70 -13.14 34.47
CA ILE A 260 -9.28 -14.47 34.72
C ILE A 260 -10.67 -14.58 34.09
N LYS A 261 -11.47 -13.52 34.20
CA LYS A 261 -12.85 -13.51 33.70
C LYS A 261 -12.95 -13.18 32.21
N GLY A 262 -11.91 -12.60 31.62
CA GLY A 262 -11.94 -12.13 30.23
C GLY A 262 -13.05 -11.12 30.00
N ASP A 263 -13.30 -10.24 30.98
CA ASP A 263 -14.44 -9.33 31.00
C ASP A 263 -14.23 -8.09 30.09
N ILE A 264 -15.07 -7.08 30.26
CA ILE A 264 -14.95 -5.78 29.56
C ILE A 264 -14.05 -4.78 30.31
N GLY A 265 -13.35 -5.21 31.38
CA GLY A 265 -12.37 -4.39 32.08
C GLY A 265 -11.10 -4.18 31.27
N ASP A 266 -10.25 -3.24 31.68
CA ASP A 266 -9.09 -2.79 30.89
C ASP A 266 -8.15 -3.95 30.53
N PHE A 267 -7.82 -4.80 31.51
CA PHE A 267 -6.93 -5.94 31.28
C PHE A 267 -7.60 -7.09 30.51
N GLY A 268 -8.91 -7.27 30.64
CA GLY A 268 -9.72 -8.18 29.82
C GLY A 268 -9.73 -7.74 28.35
N GLU A 269 -9.93 -6.45 28.09
CA GLU A 269 -9.83 -5.85 26.76
C GLU A 269 -8.41 -5.94 26.19
N ILE A 270 -7.36 -5.71 26.99
CA ILE A 270 -5.97 -5.93 26.55
C ILE A 270 -5.72 -7.41 26.23
N GLY A 271 -6.30 -8.33 27.02
CA GLY A 271 -6.27 -9.77 26.76
C GLY A 271 -6.85 -10.13 25.38
N LYS A 272 -7.96 -9.49 24.98
CA LYS A 272 -8.57 -9.64 23.65
C LYS A 272 -7.68 -9.14 22.51
N ILE A 273 -6.83 -8.13 22.76
CA ILE A 273 -5.83 -7.64 21.77
C ILE A 273 -4.75 -8.71 21.51
N GLY A 274 -4.35 -9.42 22.56
CA GLY A 274 -3.50 -10.60 22.48
C GLY A 274 -2.56 -10.79 23.67
N LYS A 275 -2.12 -12.03 23.87
CA LYS A 275 -1.32 -12.45 25.04
C LYS A 275 -0.03 -11.65 25.24
N LYS A 276 0.66 -11.25 24.15
CA LYS A 276 1.87 -10.41 24.21
C LYS A 276 1.60 -9.05 24.87
N TYR A 277 0.50 -8.41 24.52
CA TYR A 277 0.10 -7.10 25.02
C TYR A 277 -0.31 -7.16 26.48
N GLN A 278 -1.06 -8.21 26.83
CA GLN A 278 -1.45 -8.50 28.20
C GLN A 278 -0.25 -8.70 29.12
N ILE A 279 0.72 -9.54 28.72
CA ILE A 279 1.95 -9.74 29.48
C ILE A 279 2.70 -8.40 29.67
N ALA A 280 2.85 -7.62 28.60
CA ALA A 280 3.54 -6.33 28.69
C ALA A 280 2.84 -5.34 29.64
N ALA A 281 1.51 -5.25 29.58
CA ALA A 281 0.71 -4.41 30.46
C ALA A 281 0.83 -4.84 31.94
N THR A 282 0.69 -6.14 32.21
CA THR A 282 0.81 -6.68 33.58
C THR A 282 2.21 -6.48 34.14
N VAL A 283 3.25 -6.76 33.35
CA VAL A 283 4.65 -6.54 33.77
C VAL A 283 4.88 -5.06 34.08
N SER A 284 4.36 -4.16 33.25
CA SER A 284 4.50 -2.71 33.48
C SER A 284 3.83 -2.28 34.79
N LEU A 285 2.60 -2.73 35.05
CA LEU A 285 1.86 -2.39 36.27
C LEU A 285 2.58 -2.90 37.53
N VAL A 286 2.98 -4.18 37.53
CA VAL A 286 3.69 -4.81 38.67
C VAL A 286 5.05 -4.15 38.91
N SER A 287 5.75 -3.76 37.84
CA SER A 287 7.06 -3.11 37.96
C SER A 287 6.95 -1.75 38.68
N VAL A 288 5.91 -0.97 38.41
CA VAL A 288 5.70 0.32 39.08
C VAL A 288 5.35 0.12 40.56
N CYS A 289 4.48 -0.84 40.90
CA CYS A 289 4.21 -1.19 42.29
C CYS A 289 5.50 -1.57 43.04
N ALA A 290 6.33 -2.43 42.43
CA ALA A 290 7.59 -2.86 43.02
C ALA A 290 8.55 -1.69 43.23
N LEU A 291 8.68 -0.79 42.26
CA LEU A 291 9.50 0.42 42.37
C LEU A 291 9.01 1.35 43.48
N GLY A 292 7.69 1.56 43.61
CA GLY A 292 7.10 2.36 44.69
C GLY A 292 7.43 1.82 46.07
N ILE A 293 7.28 0.50 46.25
CA ILE A 293 7.61 -0.19 47.50
C ILE A 293 9.11 -0.09 47.80
N LEU A 294 9.97 -0.39 46.82
CA LEU A 294 11.42 -0.30 46.97
C LEU A 294 11.91 1.13 47.26
N ALA A 295 11.26 2.13 46.66
CA ALA A 295 11.58 3.53 46.95
C ALA A 295 11.18 3.90 48.38
N ALA A 296 10.03 3.45 48.85
CA ALA A 296 9.59 3.68 50.22
C ALA A 296 10.50 3.01 51.26
N THR A 297 10.96 1.78 51.01
CA THR A 297 11.85 1.07 51.95
C THR A 297 13.23 1.71 52.10
N LYS A 298 13.73 2.43 51.08
CA LYS A 298 14.99 3.18 51.20
C LYS A 298 14.96 4.28 52.26
N PHE A 299 13.79 4.80 52.62
CA PHE A 299 13.65 5.81 53.68
C PHE A 299 13.54 5.19 55.09
N LEU A 300 13.54 3.86 55.20
CA LEU A 300 13.49 3.15 56.49
C LEU A 300 14.87 2.80 57.06
N GLY A 301 15.94 2.89 56.26
CA GLY A 301 17.33 2.68 56.68
C GLY A 301 18.06 3.99 56.90
#